data_AF-A0A2E5WHG0-F1
#
_entry.id   AF-A0A2E5WHG0-F1
#
_cell.length_a   1.000
_cell.length_b   1.000
_cell.length_c   1.000
_cell.angle_alpha   90.00
_cell.angle_beta   90.00
_cell.angle_gamma   90.00
#
_symmetry.space_group_name_H-M   'P 1'
#
loop_
_entity.id
_entity.type
_entity.pdbx_description
1 polymer ?
#
loop_
_entity_poly.entity_id
_entity_poly.type
_entity_poly.pdbx_seq_one_letter_code
_entity_poly.pdbx_strand_id
1 'polypeptide(L)'
;GEEVWRAGQNGRWSRRLLEGALARSDSRSGIALTDGRPQDLAHSNELEELTENPSAYLIEYVDGLRATLLMLNGAVQDYTFAARCDGEVRSLQFLLPGAPNVVYSACLMQKAEEMFVSGKAPYPAERTMLVCGMLERCLESKIDGHLRLETPELNVSYQSPESSQFVGAL
;
A
#
# COMPACT_ATOMS: atom_id res chain seq x y z
N GLY A 1 -6.64 2.90 -15.03
CA GLY A 1 -7.15 3.99 -15.88
C GLY A 1 -8.39 4.60 -15.25
N GLU A 2 -9.20 5.30 -16.05
CA GLU A 2 -10.37 6.09 -15.63
C GLU A 2 -11.33 5.42 -14.64
N GLU A 3 -11.52 4.10 -14.76
CA GLU A 3 -12.39 3.34 -13.84
C GLU A 3 -11.92 3.41 -12.37
N VAL A 4 -10.63 3.65 -12.11
CA VAL A 4 -10.13 3.87 -10.75
C VAL A 4 -10.71 5.16 -10.17
N TRP A 5 -10.74 6.24 -10.94
CA TRP A 5 -11.28 7.53 -10.51
C TRP A 5 -12.79 7.48 -10.33
N ARG A 6 -13.50 6.85 -11.28
CA ARG A 6 -14.95 6.57 -11.17
C ARG A 6 -15.26 5.74 -9.94
N ALA A 7 -14.45 4.72 -9.64
CA ALA A 7 -14.60 3.92 -8.43
C ALA A 7 -14.49 4.79 -7.15
N GLY A 8 -13.58 5.77 -7.13
CA GLY A 8 -13.46 6.73 -6.03
C GLY A 8 -14.66 7.64 -5.88
N GLN A 9 -15.17 8.19 -7.00
CA GLN A 9 -16.38 9.00 -7.03
C GLN A 9 -17.61 8.21 -6.54
N ASN A 10 -17.67 6.92 -6.89
CA ASN A 10 -18.72 6.00 -6.44
C ASN A 10 -18.49 5.45 -5.02
N GLY A 11 -17.48 5.92 -4.30
CA GLY A 11 -17.20 5.53 -2.91
C GLY A 11 -16.68 4.10 -2.74
N ARG A 12 -16.20 3.44 -3.81
CA ARG A 12 -15.55 2.11 -3.72
C ARG A 12 -14.24 2.15 -2.95
N TRP A 13 -13.56 3.30 -2.96
CA TRP A 13 -12.45 3.64 -2.08
C TRP A 13 -12.62 5.08 -1.58
N SER A 14 -11.96 5.42 -0.46
CA SER A 14 -12.24 6.67 0.27
C SER A 14 -11.28 7.80 -0.14
N ARG A 15 -11.79 8.84 -0.80
CA ARG A 15 -11.02 10.07 -1.11
C ARG A 15 -10.44 10.73 0.15
N ARG A 16 -11.19 10.71 1.24
CA ARG A 16 -10.73 11.21 2.54
C ARG A 16 -9.52 10.44 3.12
N LEU A 17 -9.39 9.15 2.78
CA LEU A 17 -8.20 8.37 3.19
C LEU A 17 -7.02 8.67 2.26
N LEU A 18 -7.27 8.79 0.96
CA LEU A 18 -6.27 9.23 0.00
C LEU A 18 -5.66 10.60 0.38
N GLU A 19 -6.48 11.58 0.77
CA GLU A 19 -6.00 12.86 1.30
C GLU A 19 -5.06 12.67 2.50
N GLY A 20 -5.45 11.83 3.46
CA GLY A 20 -4.63 11.52 4.64
C GLY A 20 -3.29 10.90 4.25
N ALA A 21 -3.28 10.00 3.27
CA ALA A 21 -2.06 9.37 2.77
C ALA A 21 -1.17 10.38 2.04
N LEU A 22 -1.72 11.18 1.12
CA LEU A 22 -0.99 12.23 0.39
C LEU A 22 -0.41 13.30 1.32
N ALA A 23 -1.07 13.60 2.45
CA ALA A 23 -0.56 14.52 3.46
C ALA A 23 0.70 14.02 4.18
N ARG A 24 1.10 12.76 3.97
CA ARG A 24 2.34 12.17 4.49
C ARG A 24 3.41 11.98 3.41
N SER A 25 3.14 12.39 2.17
CA SER A 25 4.04 12.21 1.05
C SER A 25 5.02 13.39 0.92
N ASP A 26 6.31 13.05 0.85
CA ASP A 26 7.42 13.98 0.63
C ASP A 26 7.86 14.03 -0.83
N SER A 27 7.35 13.11 -1.66
CA SER A 27 7.74 12.93 -3.06
C SER A 27 6.66 13.35 -4.07
N ARG A 28 5.79 14.29 -3.66
CA ARG A 28 4.71 14.81 -4.51
C ARG A 28 5.28 15.47 -5.77
N SER A 29 4.87 14.95 -6.92
CA SER A 29 5.15 15.52 -8.24
C SER A 29 4.16 16.63 -8.60
N GLY A 30 4.44 17.36 -9.68
CA GLY A 30 3.53 18.33 -10.26
C GLY A 30 4.15 19.71 -10.38
N ILE A 31 3.30 20.72 -10.60
CA ILE A 31 3.74 22.10 -10.82
C ILE A 31 4.46 22.69 -9.60
N ALA A 32 4.20 22.16 -8.39
CA ALA A 32 4.92 22.56 -7.18
C ALA A 32 6.44 22.41 -7.31
N LEU A 33 6.93 21.43 -8.10
CA LEU A 33 8.37 21.23 -8.31
C LEU A 33 9.01 22.34 -9.15
N THR A 34 8.25 22.99 -10.03
CA THR A 34 8.76 24.08 -10.89
C THR A 34 8.42 25.46 -10.37
N ASP A 35 7.27 25.61 -9.73
CA ASP A 35 6.68 26.89 -9.30
C ASP A 35 6.85 27.16 -7.79
N GLY A 36 7.20 26.14 -6.99
CA GLY A 36 7.54 26.28 -5.57
C GLY A 36 6.35 26.58 -4.65
N ARG A 37 5.13 26.68 -5.18
CA ARG A 37 3.91 26.89 -4.38
C ARG A 37 3.36 25.56 -3.84
N PRO A 38 2.71 25.55 -2.67
CA PRO A 38 1.99 24.38 -2.19
C PRO A 38 0.92 23.93 -3.18
N GLN A 39 0.78 22.61 -3.31
CA GLN A 39 -0.16 21.99 -4.23
C GLN A 39 -1.07 21.02 -3.47
N ASP A 40 -2.37 21.17 -3.70
CA ASP A 40 -3.38 20.26 -3.18
C ASP A 40 -3.76 19.22 -4.23
N LEU A 41 -2.90 18.19 -4.35
CA LEU A 41 -3.10 17.09 -5.30
C LEU A 41 -4.49 16.43 -5.14
N ALA A 42 -5.06 16.41 -3.94
CA ALA A 42 -6.31 15.71 -3.71
C ALA A 42 -7.53 16.45 -4.30
N HIS A 43 -7.44 17.75 -4.58
CA HIS A 43 -8.56 18.58 -5.01
C HIS A 43 -8.31 19.43 -6.26
N SER A 44 -7.10 19.41 -6.83
CA SER A 44 -6.74 20.25 -7.99
C SER A 44 -6.94 19.60 -9.37
N ASN A 45 -7.44 18.36 -9.45
CA ASN A 45 -7.41 17.48 -10.64
C ASN A 45 -6.00 17.09 -11.13
N GLU A 46 -4.94 17.70 -10.59
CA GLU A 46 -3.57 17.40 -11.01
C GLU A 46 -3.17 15.98 -10.66
N LEU A 47 -3.73 15.39 -9.60
CA LEU A 47 -3.47 13.98 -9.29
C LEU A 47 -3.91 13.06 -10.42
N GLU A 48 -5.09 13.28 -10.96
CA GLU A 48 -5.64 12.55 -12.09
C GLU A 48 -4.83 12.82 -13.38
N GLU A 49 -4.37 14.04 -13.61
CA GLU A 49 -3.52 14.39 -14.77
C GLU A 49 -2.10 13.81 -14.68
N LEU A 50 -1.49 13.80 -13.49
CA LEU A 50 -0.14 13.28 -13.25
C LEU A 50 -0.09 11.76 -13.27
N THR A 51 -1.22 11.10 -13.01
CA THR A 51 -1.30 9.64 -12.94
C THR A 51 -1.92 9.11 -14.22
N GLU A 52 -1.10 8.88 -15.25
CA GLU A 52 -1.57 8.42 -16.56
C GLU A 52 -2.30 7.05 -16.50
N ASN A 53 -1.78 6.12 -15.69
CA ASN A 53 -2.26 4.75 -15.64
C ASN A 53 -2.50 4.29 -14.19
N PRO A 54 -3.49 4.87 -13.48
CA PRO A 54 -3.77 4.49 -12.10
C PRO A 54 -4.25 3.05 -12.04
N SER A 55 -3.87 2.33 -10.99
CA SER A 55 -4.41 1.00 -10.70
C SER A 55 -4.88 0.94 -9.25
N ALA A 56 -5.94 0.18 -9.00
CA ALA A 56 -6.48 -0.03 -7.66
C ALA A 56 -6.74 -1.52 -7.41
N TYR A 57 -6.34 -2.01 -6.24
CA TYR A 57 -6.82 -3.29 -5.71
C TYR A 57 -7.80 -3.02 -4.59
N LEU A 58 -9.02 -3.51 -4.74
CA LEU A 58 -10.09 -3.39 -3.75
C LEU A 58 -10.20 -4.72 -3.00
N ILE A 59 -9.98 -4.68 -1.68
CA ILE A 59 -9.89 -5.87 -0.84
C ILE A 59 -10.96 -5.75 0.25
N GLU A 60 -11.73 -6.81 0.45
CA GLU A 60 -12.70 -6.96 1.53
C GLU A 60 -12.28 -8.15 2.39
N TYR A 61 -12.04 -7.90 3.68
CA TYR A 61 -11.69 -8.92 4.66
C TYR A 61 -12.95 -9.53 5.27
N VAL A 62 -12.84 -10.74 5.81
CA VAL A 62 -13.96 -11.50 6.40
C VAL A 62 -14.58 -10.83 7.63
N ASP A 63 -13.85 -9.93 8.29
CA ASP A 63 -14.31 -9.12 9.42
C ASP A 63 -15.01 -7.82 8.98
N GLY A 64 -15.15 -7.60 7.68
CA GLY A 64 -15.76 -6.41 7.09
C GLY A 64 -14.78 -5.24 6.90
N LEU A 65 -13.51 -5.38 7.25
CA LEU A 65 -12.50 -4.38 6.92
C LEU A 65 -12.37 -4.27 5.39
N ARG A 66 -12.30 -3.04 4.89
CA ARG A 66 -12.06 -2.75 3.48
C ARG A 66 -10.74 -2.05 3.33
N ALA A 67 -9.89 -2.56 2.44
CA ALA A 67 -8.62 -1.98 2.10
C ALA A 67 -8.55 -1.64 0.61
N THR A 68 -7.76 -0.63 0.28
CA THR A 68 -7.47 -0.27 -1.11
C THR A 68 -5.99 0.03 -1.26
N LEU A 69 -5.34 -0.64 -2.21
CA LEU A 69 -4.02 -0.25 -2.69
C LEU A 69 -4.21 0.63 -3.93
N LEU A 70 -3.77 1.88 -3.87
CA LEU A 70 -3.75 2.79 -5.02
C LEU A 70 -2.33 2.91 -5.55
N MET A 71 -2.15 2.59 -6.82
CA MET A 71 -0.90 2.79 -7.56
C MET A 71 -1.02 4.10 -8.32
N LEU A 72 -0.37 5.15 -7.82
CA LEU A 72 -0.46 6.53 -8.32
C LEU A 72 0.86 6.96 -8.97
N ASN A 73 1.41 6.08 -9.79
CA ASN A 73 2.69 6.29 -10.48
C ASN A 73 2.62 7.57 -11.31
N GLY A 74 3.59 8.47 -11.09
CA GLY A 74 3.65 9.79 -11.71
C GLY A 74 3.36 10.93 -10.72
N ALA A 75 2.40 10.75 -9.82
CA ALA A 75 2.03 11.75 -8.83
C ALA A 75 2.84 11.68 -7.52
N VAL A 76 3.20 10.47 -7.09
CA VAL A 76 4.02 10.23 -5.88
C VAL A 76 5.04 9.12 -6.13
N GLN A 77 6.13 9.11 -5.37
CA GLN A 77 7.21 8.12 -5.46
C GLN A 77 7.48 7.39 -4.13
N ASP A 78 6.75 7.74 -3.08
CA ASP A 78 6.82 7.13 -1.75
C ASP A 78 5.59 6.28 -1.43
N TYR A 79 5.70 5.55 -0.32
CA TYR A 79 4.65 4.68 0.17
C TYR A 79 4.00 5.33 1.37
N THR A 80 2.72 5.67 1.23
CA THR A 80 1.92 6.27 2.30
C THR A 80 0.73 5.38 2.62
N PHE A 81 0.22 5.52 3.84
CA PHE A 81 -0.92 4.77 4.33
C PHE A 81 -1.84 5.69 5.10
N ALA A 82 -3.14 5.45 4.98
CA ALA A 82 -4.13 6.04 5.85
C ALA A 82 -5.23 5.03 6.16
N ALA A 83 -5.71 5.05 7.40
CA ALA A 83 -6.82 4.24 7.87
C ALA A 83 -7.79 5.09 8.68
N ARG A 84 -9.02 4.59 8.77
CA ARG A 84 -10.00 5.11 9.72
C ARG A 84 -9.95 4.28 10.99
N CYS A 85 -9.60 4.90 12.11
CA CYS A 85 -9.57 4.28 13.43
C CYS A 85 -10.44 5.13 14.36
N ASP A 86 -11.43 4.52 15.00
CA ASP A 86 -12.36 5.22 15.92
C ASP A 86 -13.03 6.45 15.30
N GLY A 87 -13.35 6.38 14.00
CA GLY A 87 -13.95 7.48 13.24
C GLY A 87 -12.95 8.50 12.68
N GLU A 88 -11.74 8.55 13.20
CA GLU A 88 -10.69 9.49 12.80
C GLU A 88 -9.76 8.91 11.72
N VAL A 89 -9.21 9.79 10.89
CA VAL A 89 -8.19 9.40 9.90
C VAL A 89 -6.82 9.46 10.54
N ARG A 90 -6.13 8.33 10.55
CA ARG A 90 -4.71 8.23 10.92
C ARG A 90 -3.90 7.90 9.69
N SER A 91 -2.74 8.52 9.55
CA SER A 91 -1.90 8.39 8.35
C SER A 91 -0.42 8.36 8.68
N LEU A 92 0.35 7.61 7.90
CA LEU A 92 1.81 7.52 8.02
C LEU A 92 2.47 7.37 6.65
N GLN A 93 3.79 7.51 6.61
CA GLN A 93 4.65 7.18 5.49
C GLN A 93 5.55 6.01 5.88
N PHE A 94 5.79 5.09 4.96
CA PHE A 94 6.83 4.09 5.11
C PHE A 94 8.15 4.69 4.60
N LEU A 95 9.03 5.04 5.52
CA LEU A 95 10.35 5.56 5.18
C LEU A 95 11.24 4.43 4.68
N LEU A 96 11.77 4.61 3.47
CA LEU A 96 12.78 3.73 2.90
C LEU A 96 14.16 4.39 3.03
N PRO A 97 15.23 3.60 3.25
CA PRO A 97 16.58 4.11 3.18
C PRO A 97 16.84 4.81 1.83
N GLY A 98 17.51 5.97 1.87
CA GLY A 98 17.87 6.69 0.64
C GLY A 98 18.86 5.89 -0.22
N ALA A 99 18.74 6.00 -1.55
CA ALA A 99 19.70 5.39 -2.47
C ALA A 99 21.13 5.90 -2.21
N PRO A 100 22.18 5.07 -2.39
CA PRO A 100 22.15 3.69 -2.93
C PRO A 100 21.95 2.60 -1.86
N ASN A 101 21.54 2.95 -0.64
CA ASN A 101 21.51 2.02 0.48
C ASN A 101 20.42 0.96 0.32
N VAL A 102 20.80 -0.24 -0.09
CA VAL A 102 19.94 -1.42 -0.22
C VAL A 102 20.03 -2.33 1.02
N VAL A 103 19.95 -1.73 2.22
CA VAL A 103 20.13 -2.45 3.50
C VAL A 103 19.07 -3.54 3.71
N TYR A 104 17.92 -3.44 3.05
CA TYR A 104 16.85 -4.44 3.10
C TYR A 104 17.32 -5.87 2.81
N SER A 105 18.32 -6.06 1.93
CA SER A 105 18.88 -7.37 1.62
C SER A 105 19.66 -7.96 2.81
N ALA A 106 20.37 -7.11 3.56
CA ALA A 106 21.07 -7.53 4.77
C ALA A 106 20.08 -7.95 5.87
N CYS A 107 18.99 -7.20 6.05
CA CYS A 107 17.91 -7.56 6.99
C CYS A 107 17.29 -8.91 6.62
N LEU A 108 17.05 -9.13 5.33
CA LEU A 108 16.50 -10.38 4.82
C LEU A 108 17.44 -11.56 5.13
N MET A 109 18.74 -11.40 4.91
CA MET A 109 19.73 -12.44 5.21
C MET A 109 19.88 -12.69 6.71
N GLN A 110 19.78 -11.66 7.55
CA GLN A 110 19.73 -11.83 9.00
C GLN A 110 18.53 -12.69 9.43
N LYS A 111 17.36 -12.49 8.82
CA LYS A 111 16.17 -13.32 9.08
C LYS A 111 16.35 -14.75 8.54
N ALA A 112 17.01 -14.93 7.41
CA ALA A 112 17.35 -16.27 6.91
C ALA A 112 18.30 -17.01 7.87
N GLU A 113 19.32 -16.33 8.39
CA GLU A 113 20.22 -16.88 9.41
C GLU A 113 19.47 -17.28 10.68
N GLU A 114 18.61 -16.38 11.21
CA GLU A 114 17.76 -16.67 12.38
C GLU A 114 16.92 -17.93 12.16
N MET A 115 16.37 -18.10 10.96
CA MET A 115 15.62 -19.31 10.58
C MET A 115 16.50 -20.55 10.55
N PHE A 116 17.70 -20.49 9.96
CA PHE A 116 18.60 -21.64 9.87
C PHE A 116 19.11 -22.08 11.24
N VAL A 117 19.45 -21.14 12.12
CA VAL A 117 19.95 -21.43 13.46
C VAL A 117 18.84 -21.98 14.36
N SER A 118 17.65 -21.37 14.32
CA SER A 118 16.54 -21.75 15.20
C SER A 118 15.70 -22.92 14.68
N GLY A 119 15.75 -23.20 13.37
CA GLY A 119 14.85 -24.12 12.68
C GLY A 119 13.38 -23.63 12.63
N LYS A 120 13.11 -22.35 12.93
CA LYS A 120 11.76 -21.76 13.00
C LYS A 120 11.68 -20.52 12.13
N ALA A 121 10.53 -20.28 11.51
CA ALA A 121 10.30 -19.05 10.77
C ALA A 121 10.28 -17.84 11.73
N PRO A 122 11.10 -16.79 11.52
CA PRO A 122 11.16 -15.62 12.40
C PRO A 122 10.08 -14.57 12.08
N TYR A 123 9.11 -14.94 11.26
CA TYR A 123 7.97 -14.12 10.86
C TYR A 123 6.72 -15.01 10.74
N PRO A 124 5.51 -14.43 10.81
CA PRO A 124 4.28 -15.20 10.60
C PRO A 124 4.19 -15.65 9.14
N ALA A 125 4.43 -16.93 8.87
CA ALA A 125 4.41 -17.48 7.51
C ALA A 125 3.03 -17.34 6.85
N GLU A 126 1.98 -17.40 7.66
CA GLU A 126 0.59 -17.15 7.33
C GLU A 126 0.39 -15.77 6.69
N ARG A 127 1.10 -14.74 7.18
CA ARG A 127 1.05 -13.39 6.59
C ARG A 127 1.56 -13.40 5.16
N THR A 128 2.65 -14.15 4.89
CA THR A 128 3.19 -14.28 3.54
C THR A 128 2.21 -15.00 2.63
N MET A 129 1.61 -16.11 3.10
CA MET A 129 0.58 -16.82 2.35
C MET A 129 -0.61 -15.90 2.01
N LEU A 130 -1.11 -15.14 3.00
CA LEU A 130 -2.23 -14.23 2.83
C LEU A 130 -1.93 -13.15 1.78
N VAL A 131 -0.77 -12.48 1.88
CA VAL A 131 -0.42 -11.40 0.96
C VAL A 131 -0.14 -11.93 -0.45
N CYS A 132 0.60 -13.04 -0.59
CA CYS A 132 0.87 -13.64 -1.89
C CYS A 132 -0.41 -14.10 -2.58
N GLY A 133 -1.27 -14.84 -1.87
CA GLY A 133 -2.54 -15.32 -2.42
C GLY A 133 -3.48 -14.17 -2.77
N MET A 134 -3.54 -13.11 -1.95
CA MET A 134 -4.34 -11.93 -2.26
C MET A 134 -3.88 -11.23 -3.54
N LEU A 135 -2.56 -11.07 -3.74
CA LEU A 135 -2.01 -10.46 -4.95
C LEU A 135 -2.22 -11.33 -6.19
N GLU A 136 -2.10 -12.65 -6.05
CA GLU A 136 -2.42 -13.61 -7.11
C GLU A 136 -3.89 -13.49 -7.55
N ARG A 137 -4.83 -13.52 -6.60
CA ARG A 137 -6.26 -13.34 -6.89
C ARG A 137 -6.58 -11.96 -7.49
N CYS A 138 -5.88 -10.91 -7.07
CA CYS A 138 -6.01 -9.59 -7.71
C CYS A 138 -5.54 -9.57 -9.16
N LEU A 139 -4.48 -10.32 -9.49
CA LEU A 139 -4.00 -10.46 -10.86
C LEU A 139 -4.97 -11.28 -11.73
N GLU A 140 -5.49 -12.39 -11.22
CA GLU A 140 -6.53 -13.18 -11.89
C GLU A 140 -7.79 -12.35 -12.13
N SER A 141 -8.27 -11.64 -11.10
CA SER A 141 -9.39 -10.70 -11.23
C SER A 141 -9.14 -9.70 -12.36
N LYS A 142 -7.94 -9.13 -12.44
CA LYS A 142 -7.57 -8.20 -13.52
C LYS A 142 -7.62 -8.86 -14.91
N ILE A 143 -7.15 -10.09 -15.04
CA ILE A 143 -7.17 -10.85 -16.30
C ILE A 143 -8.62 -11.16 -16.72
N ASP A 144 -9.47 -11.51 -15.76
CA ASP A 144 -10.86 -11.90 -15.97
C ASP A 144 -11.84 -10.71 -16.06
N GLY A 145 -11.34 -9.50 -16.33
CA GLY A 145 -12.18 -8.32 -16.52
C GLY A 145 -12.64 -7.64 -15.22
N HIS A 146 -11.81 -7.69 -14.18
CA HIS A 146 -12.00 -7.05 -12.88
C HIS A 146 -13.16 -7.63 -12.06
N LEU A 147 -13.40 -8.93 -12.18
CA LEU A 147 -14.44 -9.63 -11.42
C LEU A 147 -14.09 -9.73 -9.94
N ARG A 148 -15.10 -9.64 -9.08
CA ARG A 148 -14.95 -9.95 -7.66
C ARG A 148 -14.72 -11.46 -7.52
N LEU A 149 -13.63 -11.84 -6.85
CA LEU A 149 -13.30 -13.22 -6.55
C LEU A 149 -13.48 -13.46 -5.05
N GLU A 150 -14.23 -14.50 -4.69
CA GLU A 150 -14.24 -15.02 -3.32
C GLU A 150 -12.97 -15.84 -3.10
N THR A 151 -12.40 -15.72 -1.90
CA THR A 151 -11.11 -16.35 -1.56
C THR A 151 -11.21 -17.17 -0.26
N PRO A 152 -12.10 -18.20 -0.20
CA PRO A 152 -12.24 -19.02 1.01
C PRO A 152 -10.95 -19.72 1.43
N GLU A 153 -10.04 -19.97 0.49
CA GLU A 153 -8.70 -20.53 0.73
C GLU A 153 -7.77 -19.56 1.46
N LEU A 154 -8.07 -18.25 1.48
CA LEU A 154 -7.32 -17.22 2.19
C LEU A 154 -7.89 -16.89 3.57
N ASN A 155 -8.78 -17.74 4.11
CA ASN A 155 -9.27 -17.61 5.48
C ASN A 155 -8.18 -18.03 6.49
N VAL A 156 -7.18 -17.16 6.63
CA VAL A 156 -5.97 -17.39 7.41
C VAL A 156 -5.80 -16.25 8.42
N SER A 157 -5.52 -16.61 9.68
CA SER A 157 -5.22 -15.66 10.76
C SER A 157 -3.75 -15.71 11.13
N TYR A 158 -3.16 -14.56 11.47
CA TYR A 158 -1.80 -14.49 11.98
C TYR A 158 -1.68 -13.42 13.07
N GLN A 159 -0.72 -13.58 13.98
CA GLN A 159 -0.38 -12.55 14.96
C GLN A 159 0.73 -11.66 14.40
N SER A 160 0.49 -10.35 14.34
CA SER A 160 1.54 -9.40 13.95
C SER A 160 2.63 -9.32 15.02
N PRO A 161 3.92 -9.22 14.63
CA PRO A 161 4.99 -8.93 15.59
C PRO A 161 4.77 -7.58 16.29
N GLU A 162 5.18 -7.47 17.55
CA GLU A 162 5.08 -6.21 18.32
C GLU A 162 6.00 -5.12 17.78
N SER A 163 7.16 -5.52 17.24
CA SER A 163 8.15 -4.62 16.66
C SER A 163 8.25 -4.80 15.15
N SER A 164 8.60 -3.70 14.48
CA SER A 164 8.93 -3.72 13.05
C SER A 164 10.00 -4.78 12.77
N GLN A 165 9.73 -5.65 11.80
CA GLN A 165 10.71 -6.61 11.30
C GLN A 165 11.67 -5.98 10.28
N PHE A 166 11.50 -4.68 9.97
CA PHE A 166 12.42 -3.92 9.15
C PHE A 166 13.52 -3.31 10.03
N VAL A 167 14.77 -3.65 9.75
CA VAL A 167 15.95 -3.19 10.50
C VAL A 167 16.83 -2.35 9.58
N GLY A 168 16.62 -1.04 9.52
CA GLY A 168 17.43 -0.20 8.61
C GLY A 168 17.25 1.30 8.71
N ALA A 169 16.46 1.78 9.68
CA ALA A 169 16.34 3.19 9.99
C ALA A 169 16.73 3.42 11.46
N LEU A 170 18.03 3.44 11.69
CA LEU A 170 18.66 4.19 12.78
C LEU A 170 19.68 5.12 12.13
#